data_AF-A0A2V9M8D0-F1
#
_entry.id   AF-A0A2V9M8D0-F1
#
_cell.length_a   1.000
_cell.length_b   1.000
_cell.length_c   1.000
_cell.angle_alpha   90.00
_cell.angle_beta   90.00
_cell.angle_gamma   90.00
#
_symmetry.space_group_name_H-M   'P 1'
#
loop_
_entity.id
_entity.type
_entity.pdbx_description
1 polymer ?
#
loop_
_entity_poly.entity_id
_entity_poly.type
_entity_poly.pdbx_seq_one_letter_code
_entity_poly.pdbx_strand_id
1 'polypeptide(L)'
;MRFPPAKFILLIPTAYLLCVGLAFAKRKHTHAPLPSKVLEAKTIYIDNETGSAQLGDKAHDEFSKWGRFQIVDGPQKADLVFLLSVREYAGHYTTPQTTQTYGRVDDSGNIYATSQTSGGQSVEVIHGRTFLTLIDPATGQNLWSDSKPWGTLFTGYRSATRG
;
A
#
# COMPACT_ATOMS: atom_id res chain seq x y z
N MET A 1 -80.38 38.40 20.78
CA MET A 1 -79.91 37.05 20.32
C MET A 1 -78.42 37.17 20.09
N ARG A 2 -77.55 36.76 21.02
CA ARG A 2 -77.16 35.38 21.37
C ARG A 2 -76.22 34.77 20.32
N PHE A 3 -74.93 35.08 20.43
CA PHE A 3 -73.85 34.23 19.91
C PHE A 3 -73.21 33.49 21.09
N PRO A 4 -73.23 32.14 21.13
CA PRO A 4 -72.35 31.31 21.96
C PRO A 4 -71.22 30.70 21.07
N PRO A 5 -70.34 29.81 21.56
CA PRO A 5 -69.07 30.18 22.18
C PRO A 5 -67.82 29.49 21.58
N ALA A 6 -66.65 30.02 21.97
CA ALA A 6 -65.35 29.39 22.25
C ALA A 6 -64.89 28.16 21.44
N LYS A 7 -63.75 28.30 20.75
CA LYS A 7 -62.87 27.17 20.39
C LYS A 7 -61.74 27.08 21.41
N PHE A 8 -61.81 26.07 22.27
CA PHE A 8 -60.70 25.56 23.07
C PHE A 8 -59.63 24.98 22.12
N ILE A 9 -58.41 25.50 22.16
CA ILE A 9 -57.23 24.83 21.60
C ILE A 9 -56.38 24.39 22.79
N LEU A 10 -56.46 23.11 23.10
CA LEU A 10 -55.66 22.43 24.12
C LEU A 10 -54.30 22.07 23.48
N LEU A 11 -53.23 22.71 23.93
CA LEU A 11 -51.83 22.38 23.61
C LEU A 11 -51.40 21.15 24.43
N ILE A 12 -51.04 20.05 23.75
CA ILE A 12 -50.34 18.91 24.35
C ILE A 12 -48.92 18.92 23.79
N PRO A 13 -47.87 19.15 24.60
CA PRO A 13 -46.50 18.89 24.17
C PRO A 13 -46.20 17.40 24.39
N THR A 14 -46.20 16.64 23.28
CA THR A 14 -45.79 15.23 23.25
C THR A 14 -44.29 15.14 23.55
N ALA A 15 -43.96 14.58 24.71
CA ALA A 15 -42.60 14.33 25.17
C ALA A 15 -41.83 13.46 24.16
N TYR A 16 -40.72 13.99 23.64
CA TYR A 16 -39.86 13.30 22.69
C TYR A 16 -38.94 12.32 23.45
N LEU A 17 -38.93 11.11 22.92
CA LEU A 17 -38.30 9.88 23.39
C LEU A 17 -36.79 10.06 23.68
N LEU A 18 -36.37 9.72 24.90
CA LEU A 18 -34.97 9.59 25.30
C LEU A 18 -34.38 8.30 24.70
N CYS A 19 -33.85 8.35 23.48
CA CYS A 19 -33.04 7.26 22.92
C CYS A 19 -31.63 7.30 23.53
N VAL A 20 -31.40 6.47 24.54
CA VAL A 20 -30.04 6.13 25.02
C VAL A 20 -29.40 5.22 23.97
N GLY A 21 -28.71 5.81 23.00
CA GLY A 21 -27.82 5.09 22.10
C GLY A 21 -26.48 4.84 22.78
N LEU A 22 -26.20 3.60 23.19
CA LEU A 22 -24.84 3.15 23.46
C LEU A 22 -24.04 3.18 22.16
N ALA A 23 -23.43 4.33 21.86
CA ALA A 23 -22.48 4.46 20.78
C ALA A 23 -21.21 3.70 21.17
N PHE A 24 -21.01 2.51 20.60
CA PHE A 24 -19.71 1.87 20.57
C PHE A 24 -18.78 2.75 19.72
N ALA A 25 -18.04 3.65 20.38
CA ALA A 25 -17.00 4.42 19.74
C ALA A 25 -15.94 3.45 19.20
N LYS A 26 -15.94 3.22 17.87
CA LYS A 26 -14.79 2.63 17.20
C LYS A 26 -13.61 3.56 17.47
N ARG A 27 -12.59 3.09 18.19
CA ARG A 27 -11.35 3.87 18.40
C ARG A 27 -10.83 4.28 17.03
N LYS A 28 -10.87 5.58 16.75
CA LYS A 28 -10.25 6.18 15.58
C LYS A 28 -8.74 6.07 15.78
N HIS A 29 -8.14 4.99 15.30
CA HIS A 29 -6.69 4.91 15.22
C HIS A 29 -6.23 6.11 14.39
N THR A 30 -5.61 7.07 15.06
CA THR A 30 -5.07 8.26 14.40
C THR A 30 -3.68 7.86 13.95
N HIS A 31 -3.55 7.54 12.66
CA HIS A 31 -2.24 7.30 12.07
C HIS A 31 -1.42 8.58 12.16
N ALA A 32 -0.11 8.45 12.37
CA ALA A 32 0.81 9.57 12.24
C ALA A 32 0.60 10.24 10.86
N PRO A 33 0.72 11.57 10.76
CA PRO A 33 0.55 12.25 9.49
C PRO A 33 1.52 11.67 8.47
N LEU A 34 1.03 11.41 7.25
CA LEU A 34 1.88 10.94 6.16
C LEU A 34 2.96 11.99 5.87
N PRO A 35 4.19 11.59 5.52
CA PRO A 35 5.22 12.53 5.11
C PRO A 35 4.75 13.41 3.94
N SER A 36 5.14 14.68 3.92
CA SER A 36 4.76 15.64 2.86
C SER A 36 5.06 15.11 1.46
N LYS A 37 6.20 14.45 1.30
CA LYS A 37 6.61 13.80 0.04
C LYS A 37 5.59 12.78 -0.47
N VAL A 38 4.92 12.05 0.41
CA VAL A 38 3.85 11.11 0.03
C VAL A 38 2.60 11.86 -0.43
N LEU A 39 2.28 12.97 0.23
CA LEU A 39 1.10 13.79 -0.07
C LEU A 39 1.24 14.57 -1.38
N GLU A 40 2.45 15.02 -1.70
CA GLU A 40 2.75 15.88 -2.85
C GLU A 40 3.06 15.11 -4.14
N ALA A 41 3.36 13.80 -4.03
CA ALA A 41 3.71 12.95 -5.17
C ALA A 41 2.63 12.96 -6.26
N LYS A 42 3.08 12.98 -7.51
CA LYS A 42 2.23 12.94 -8.72
C LYS A 42 2.55 11.75 -9.59
N THR A 43 3.79 11.30 -9.58
CA THR A 43 4.28 10.17 -10.38
C THR A 43 4.71 9.04 -9.47
N ILE A 44 4.37 7.81 -9.87
CA ILE A 44 4.74 6.60 -9.12
C ILE A 44 5.38 5.58 -10.05
N TYR A 45 6.37 4.86 -9.54
CA TYR A 45 6.86 3.62 -10.13
C TYR A 45 6.41 2.45 -9.26
N ILE A 46 5.87 1.40 -9.88
CA ILE A 46 5.49 0.17 -9.18
C ILE A 46 6.64 -0.81 -9.33
N ASP A 47 7.28 -1.14 -8.21
CA ASP A 47 8.30 -2.19 -8.17
C ASP A 47 7.70 -3.46 -7.57
N ASN A 48 7.70 -4.54 -8.33
CA ASN A 48 7.07 -5.80 -7.94
C ASN A 48 8.12 -6.88 -7.66
N GLU A 49 8.58 -6.91 -6.40
CA GLU A 49 9.51 -7.91 -5.89
C GLU A 49 8.80 -9.12 -5.25
N THR A 50 7.51 -9.31 -5.50
CA THR A 50 6.76 -10.45 -4.94
C THR A 50 7.03 -11.78 -5.65
N GLY A 51 7.63 -11.73 -6.85
CA GLY A 51 7.76 -12.89 -7.73
C GLY A 51 6.45 -13.29 -8.44
N SER A 52 5.37 -12.51 -8.30
CA SER A 52 4.08 -12.76 -8.95
C SER A 52 3.71 -11.62 -9.91
N ALA A 53 3.78 -11.88 -11.22
CA ALA A 53 3.38 -10.91 -12.24
C ALA A 53 1.91 -10.45 -12.05
N GLN A 54 1.01 -11.40 -11.74
CA GLN A 54 -0.41 -11.12 -11.52
C GLN A 54 -0.66 -10.07 -10.41
N LEU A 55 0.17 -10.05 -9.37
CA LEU A 55 0.03 -9.04 -8.32
C LEU A 55 0.43 -7.64 -8.82
N GLY A 56 1.49 -7.57 -9.63
CA GLY A 56 1.91 -6.34 -10.29
C GLY A 56 0.82 -5.80 -11.22
N ASP A 57 0.24 -6.66 -12.06
CA ASP A 57 -0.84 -6.27 -12.97
C ASP A 57 -2.05 -5.71 -12.21
N LYS A 58 -2.46 -6.40 -11.13
CA LYS A 58 -3.56 -5.92 -10.29
C LYS A 58 -3.26 -4.59 -9.61
N ALA A 59 -2.05 -4.43 -9.08
CA ALA A 59 -1.65 -3.16 -8.49
C ALA A 59 -1.70 -2.04 -9.53
N HIS A 60 -1.17 -2.28 -10.73
CA HIS A 60 -1.23 -1.33 -11.83
C HIS A 60 -2.68 -0.96 -12.18
N ASP A 61 -3.58 -1.93 -12.30
CA ASP A 61 -5.00 -1.69 -12.58
C ASP A 61 -5.66 -0.84 -11.48
N GLU A 62 -5.42 -1.16 -10.20
CA GLU A 62 -6.00 -0.43 -9.08
C GLU A 62 -5.46 1.01 -8.98
N PHE A 63 -4.16 1.22 -9.17
CA PHE A 63 -3.58 2.57 -9.20
C PHE A 63 -4.07 3.38 -10.40
N SER A 64 -4.25 2.73 -11.55
CA SER A 64 -4.81 3.36 -12.74
C SER A 64 -6.26 3.81 -12.53
N LYS A 65 -7.09 2.98 -11.87
CA LYS A 65 -8.47 3.33 -11.50
C LYS A 65 -8.53 4.47 -10.50
N TRP A 66 -7.62 4.51 -9.53
CA TRP A 66 -7.57 5.57 -8.53
C TRP A 66 -7.29 6.95 -9.17
N GLY A 67 -6.44 6.99 -10.20
CA GLY A 67 -6.22 8.20 -11.00
C GLY A 67 -5.48 9.34 -10.28
N ARG A 68 -5.04 9.12 -9.03
CA ARG A 68 -4.29 10.11 -8.25
C ARG A 68 -2.85 10.28 -8.73
N PHE A 69 -2.29 9.23 -9.33
CA PHE A 69 -0.90 9.17 -9.75
C PHE A 69 -0.78 8.82 -11.23
N GLN A 70 0.20 9.41 -11.89
CA GLN A 70 0.70 8.94 -13.18
C GLN A 70 1.71 7.82 -12.93
N ILE A 71 1.44 6.64 -13.47
CA ILE A 71 2.37 5.51 -13.40
C ILE A 71 3.46 5.72 -14.46
N VAL A 72 4.72 5.69 -14.04
CA VAL A 72 5.89 5.82 -14.93
C VAL A 72 6.65 4.49 -15.06
N ASP A 73 7.49 4.40 -16.09
CA ASP A 73 8.21 3.18 -16.49
C ASP A 73 9.52 2.94 -15.72
N GLY A 74 9.92 3.84 -14.83
CA GLY A 74 11.14 3.67 -14.04
C GLY A 74 11.20 4.55 -12.80
N PRO A 75 11.95 4.11 -11.77
CA PRO A 75 12.04 4.79 -10.48
C PRO A 75 12.70 6.18 -10.58
N GLN A 76 13.52 6.41 -11.61
CA GLN A 76 14.20 7.69 -11.83
C GLN A 76 13.25 8.80 -12.31
N LYS A 77 12.07 8.43 -12.83
CA LYS A 77 11.03 9.36 -13.29
C LYS A 77 9.90 9.52 -12.28
N ALA A 78 9.98 8.85 -11.14
CA ALA A 78 8.92 8.78 -10.15
C ALA A 78 9.22 9.71 -8.96
N ASP A 79 8.17 10.24 -8.35
CA ASP A 79 8.26 10.92 -7.06
C ASP A 79 8.30 9.91 -5.90
N LEU A 80 7.65 8.74 -6.11
CA LEU A 80 7.60 7.64 -5.17
C LEU A 80 7.76 6.30 -5.88
N VAL A 81 8.41 5.37 -5.19
CA VAL A 81 8.33 3.96 -5.52
C VAL A 81 7.31 3.29 -4.61
N PHE A 82 6.41 2.53 -5.22
CA PHE A 82 5.51 1.60 -4.55
C PHE A 82 6.12 0.21 -4.66
N LEU A 83 6.87 -0.19 -3.63
CA LEU A 83 7.49 -1.50 -3.54
C LEU A 83 6.48 -2.52 -3.01
N LEU A 84 6.16 -3.52 -3.82
CA LEU A 84 5.38 -4.70 -3.46
C LEU A 84 6.34 -5.84 -3.15
N SER A 85 6.30 -6.37 -1.91
CA SER A 85 7.21 -7.43 -1.48
C SER A 85 6.53 -8.46 -0.57
N VAL A 86 7.13 -9.64 -0.46
CA VAL A 86 6.78 -10.70 0.52
C VAL A 86 7.72 -10.68 1.74
N ARG A 87 8.49 -9.61 1.87
CA ARG A 87 9.53 -9.42 2.90
C ARG A 87 9.45 -8.00 3.41
N GLU A 88 9.73 -7.81 4.70
CA GLU A 88 9.79 -6.47 5.27
C GLU A 88 10.93 -5.67 4.64
N TYR A 89 10.71 -4.37 4.44
CA TYR A 89 11.70 -3.50 3.84
C TYR A 89 12.81 -3.17 4.84
N ALA A 90 14.03 -3.60 4.55
CA ALA A 90 15.19 -3.50 5.44
C ALA A 90 16.03 -2.22 5.29
N GLY A 91 15.54 -1.20 4.56
CA GLY A 91 16.21 0.10 4.47
C GLY A 91 17.19 0.28 3.31
N HIS A 92 17.21 -0.63 2.32
CA HIS A 92 18.05 -0.51 1.13
C HIS A 92 17.26 -0.79 -0.15
N TYR A 93 16.75 0.26 -0.78
CA TYR A 93 16.13 0.21 -2.10
C TYR A 93 17.20 0.59 -3.12
N THR A 94 17.87 -0.43 -3.65
CA THR A 94 18.84 -0.28 -4.72
C THR A 94 18.16 -0.69 -6.04
N THR A 95 17.77 0.28 -6.85
CA THR A 95 17.36 0.06 -8.25
C THR A 95 18.55 -0.41 -9.10
N PRO A 96 18.31 -1.09 -10.24
CA PRO A 96 17.90 -2.50 -10.39
C PRO A 96 19.03 -3.46 -9.97
N GLN A 97 18.74 -4.77 -9.87
CA GLN A 97 19.78 -5.80 -9.76
C GLN A 97 20.79 -5.63 -10.91
N THR A 98 21.93 -5.02 -10.62
CA THR A 98 23.08 -5.08 -11.53
C THR A 98 23.61 -6.49 -11.48
N THR A 99 23.30 -7.28 -12.50
CA THR A 99 24.06 -8.48 -12.81
C THR A 99 25.30 -8.00 -13.55
N GLN A 100 26.43 -7.92 -12.85
CA GLN A 100 27.71 -7.69 -13.51
C GLN A 100 28.28 -9.05 -13.90
N THR A 101 28.39 -9.29 -15.20
CA THR A 101 29.06 -10.48 -15.75
C THR A 101 30.50 -10.12 -16.08
N TYR A 102 31.44 -10.71 -15.36
CA TYR A 102 32.86 -10.62 -15.64
C TYR A 102 33.28 -11.82 -16.48
N GLY A 103 33.85 -11.56 -17.65
CA GLY A 103 34.48 -12.58 -18.49
C GLY A 103 35.99 -12.54 -18.36
N ARG A 104 36.64 -13.69 -18.15
CA ARG A 104 38.09 -13.86 -18.27
C ARG A 104 38.39 -14.88 -19.36
N VAL A 105 39.35 -14.57 -20.22
CA VAL A 105 39.94 -15.52 -21.17
C VAL A 105 41.30 -15.95 -20.62
N ASP A 106 41.59 -17.25 -20.62
CA ASP A 106 42.91 -17.78 -20.27
C ASP A 106 43.84 -17.86 -21.48
N ASP A 107 45.12 -18.17 -21.24
CA ASP A 107 46.15 -18.28 -22.30
C ASP A 107 45.92 -19.46 -23.26
N SER A 108 44.98 -20.36 -22.94
CA SER A 108 44.55 -21.48 -23.78
C SER A 108 43.28 -21.15 -24.60
N GLY A 109 42.74 -19.93 -24.48
CA GLY A 109 41.56 -19.47 -25.20
C GLY A 109 40.23 -19.85 -24.55
N ASN A 110 40.22 -20.37 -23.33
CA ASN A 110 38.99 -20.72 -22.61
C ASN A 110 38.36 -19.47 -22.00
N ILE A 111 37.03 -19.37 -22.12
CA ILE A 111 36.25 -18.24 -21.59
C ILE A 111 35.56 -18.66 -20.30
N TYR A 112 35.80 -17.92 -19.22
CA TYR A 112 35.15 -18.08 -17.92
C TYR A 112 34.30 -16.85 -17.63
N ALA A 113 32.98 -17.02 -17.50
CA ALA A 113 32.07 -15.96 -17.10
C ALA A 113 31.64 -16.17 -15.64
N THR A 114 31.77 -15.14 -14.81
CA THR A 114 31.17 -15.09 -13.47
C THR A 114 30.18 -13.94 -13.40
N SER A 115 28.97 -14.24 -12.95
CA SER A 115 27.93 -13.24 -12.75
C SER A 115 27.78 -12.99 -11.25
N GLN A 116 27.98 -11.75 -10.83
CA GLN A 116 27.71 -11.33 -9.46
C GLN A 116 26.43 -10.50 -9.45
N THR A 117 25.45 -10.95 -8.67
CA THR A 117 24.22 -10.21 -8.41
C THR A 117 24.39 -9.46 -7.09
N SER A 118 24.36 -8.13 -7.14
CA SER A 118 24.28 -7.28 -5.96
C SER A 118 22.85 -6.73 -5.88
N GLY A 119 22.12 -7.15 -4.84
CA GLY A 119 20.76 -6.72 -4.52
C GLY A 119 20.51 -6.92 -3.03
N GLY A 120 19.82 -5.95 -2.41
CA GLY A 120 19.74 -5.72 -0.96
C GLY A 120 19.48 -6.95 -0.09
N GLN A 121 20.18 -7.00 1.05
CA GLN A 121 19.97 -8.00 2.09
C GLN A 121 18.55 -7.85 2.64
N SER A 122 17.67 -8.79 2.32
CA SER A 122 16.33 -8.86 2.91
C SER A 122 16.44 -9.36 4.35
N VAL A 123 16.04 -8.54 5.32
CA VAL A 123 15.86 -8.97 6.71
C VAL A 123 14.59 -9.83 6.80
N GLU A 124 14.68 -10.89 7.59
CA GLU A 124 13.68 -11.90 7.99
C GLU A 124 12.44 -12.11 7.09
N VAL A 125 12.31 -13.32 6.53
CA VAL A 125 11.08 -13.74 5.82
C VAL A 125 9.95 -13.92 6.83
N ILE A 126 9.12 -12.89 6.99
CA ILE A 126 7.84 -13.04 7.68
C ILE A 126 6.89 -13.78 6.74
N HIS A 127 6.82 -15.10 6.90
CA HIS A 127 6.00 -15.99 6.09
C HIS A 127 4.52 -15.59 6.17
N GLY A 128 3.85 -15.53 5.01
CA GLY A 128 2.41 -15.29 4.93
C GLY A 128 2.00 -13.83 5.11
N ARG A 129 2.86 -12.86 4.78
CA ARG A 129 2.49 -11.45 4.65
C ARG A 129 2.96 -10.88 3.32
N THR A 130 2.21 -9.92 2.80
CA THR A 130 2.69 -8.97 1.80
C THR A 130 2.83 -7.59 2.39
N PHE A 131 3.79 -6.87 1.87
CA PHE A 131 4.14 -5.52 2.27
C PHE A 131 3.96 -4.60 1.06
N LEU A 132 3.42 -3.41 1.33
CA LEU A 132 3.51 -2.27 0.44
C LEU A 132 4.35 -1.22 1.14
N THR A 133 5.46 -0.82 0.52
CA THR A 133 6.36 0.20 1.06
C THR A 133 6.45 1.36 0.08
N LEU A 134 6.26 2.57 0.58
CA LEU A 134 6.47 3.82 -0.14
C LEU A 134 7.89 4.29 0.10
N ILE A 135 8.65 4.42 -0.98
CA ILE A 135 10.07 4.71 -0.93
C ILE A 135 10.36 5.99 -1.69
N ASP A 136 11.23 6.82 -1.12
CA ASP A 136 11.86 7.92 -1.84
C ASP A 136 12.90 7.37 -2.82
N PRO A 137 12.71 7.49 -4.15
CA PRO A 137 13.66 6.94 -5.13
C PRO A 137 15.04 7.62 -5.08
N ALA A 138 15.14 8.86 -4.61
CA ALA A 138 16.41 9.58 -4.56
C ALA A 138 17.30 9.13 -3.40
N THR A 139 16.69 8.73 -2.28
CA THR A 139 17.41 8.41 -1.03
C THR A 139 17.30 6.95 -0.62
N GLY A 140 16.36 6.19 -1.19
CA GLY A 140 15.99 4.85 -0.73
C GLY A 140 15.28 4.86 0.63
N GLN A 141 14.84 6.01 1.15
CA GLN A 141 14.21 6.08 2.47
C GLN A 141 12.80 5.48 2.45
N ASN A 142 12.48 4.66 3.45
CA ASN A 142 11.10 4.24 3.73
C ASN A 142 10.30 5.44 4.26
N LEU A 143 9.32 5.90 3.48
CA LEU A 143 8.41 6.98 3.86
C LEU A 143 7.18 6.44 4.57
N TRP A 144 6.73 5.24 4.23
CA TRP A 144 5.60 4.57 4.84
C TRP A 144 5.57 3.09 4.45
N SER A 145 5.07 2.22 5.33
CA SER A 145 4.82 0.82 4.99
C SER A 145 3.57 0.32 5.69
N ASP A 146 2.85 -0.59 5.04
CA ASP A 146 1.80 -1.42 5.63
C ASP A 146 1.96 -2.84 5.13
N SER A 147 1.41 -3.79 5.90
CA SER A 147 1.41 -5.19 5.52
C SER A 147 0.07 -5.86 5.79
N LYS A 148 -0.23 -6.87 4.99
CA LYS A 148 -1.42 -7.70 5.13
C LYS A 148 -1.05 -9.17 5.08
N PRO A 149 -1.75 -10.04 5.83
CA PRO A 149 -1.59 -11.47 5.67
C PRO A 149 -1.89 -11.91 4.23
N TRP A 150 -1.05 -12.80 3.71
CA TRP A 150 -1.15 -13.43 2.40
C TRP A 150 -1.37 -14.93 2.60
N GLY A 151 -2.36 -15.50 1.93
CA GLY A 151 -2.87 -16.85 2.22
C GLY A 151 -1.96 -18.01 1.78
N THR A 152 -1.97 -19.08 2.58
CA THR A 152 -1.54 -20.45 2.23
C THR A 152 -2.74 -21.39 2.34
N LEU A 153 -2.65 -22.60 1.76
CA LEU A 153 -3.74 -23.59 1.66
C LEU A 153 -4.43 -23.96 2.99
N PHE A 154 -3.82 -23.66 4.16
CA PHE A 154 -4.28 -24.06 5.49
C PHE A 154 -4.95 -22.95 6.33
N THR A 155 -4.83 -21.68 5.96
CA THR A 155 -5.29 -20.57 6.83
C THR A 155 -6.65 -20.00 6.45
N GLY A 156 -7.29 -20.48 5.37
CA GLY A 156 -8.66 -20.10 5.00
C GLY A 156 -8.86 -18.63 4.58
N TYR A 157 -7.84 -17.78 4.71
CA TYR A 157 -7.88 -16.39 4.30
C TYR A 157 -7.63 -16.28 2.79
N ARG A 158 -8.72 -16.04 2.04
CA ARG A 158 -8.65 -15.55 0.66
C ARG A 158 -8.43 -14.03 0.70
N SER A 159 -7.18 -13.58 0.62
CA SER A 159 -6.76 -12.16 0.53
C SER A 159 -5.70 -12.05 -0.57
N ALA A 160 -5.62 -11.03 -1.44
CA ALA A 160 -6.15 -9.65 -1.42
C ALA A 160 -7.02 -9.31 -2.65
N THR A 161 -7.68 -10.30 -3.26
CA THR A 161 -8.30 -10.14 -4.59
C THR A 161 -9.71 -10.74 -4.67
N ARG A 162 -10.57 -10.51 -3.68
CA ARG A 162 -11.93 -11.06 -3.71
C ARG A 162 -13.01 -9.99 -3.46
N GLY A 163 -13.75 -9.69 -4.53
CA GLY A 163 -15.06 -9.03 -4.54
C GLY A 163 -15.00 -7.53 -4.68
#